data_AF-A0A367KIN5-F1
#
_entry.id   AF-A0A367KIN5-F1
#
_cell.length_a   1.000
_cell.length_b   1.000
_cell.length_c   1.000
_cell.angle_alpha   90.00
_cell.angle_beta   90.00
_cell.angle_gamma   90.00
#
_symmetry.space_group_name_H-M   'P 1'
#
loop_
_entity.id
_entity.type
_entity.pdbx_description
1 polymer ?
#
loop_
_entity_poly.entity_id
_entity_poly.type
_entity_poly.pdbx_seq_one_letter_code
_entity_poly.pdbx_strand_id
1 'polypeptide(L)'
;MTTLPQALEGSRCILHIDLEQVRLGISSEVPAAVQQWHSLIAVNYPARKAGVQRHCTVNDAKELCPDIQFLHVPTYAAGEKEPKYRENPDRQTQKVSLDPYRAASKKIFQIFHKHCDKLQKIGLDEAFMDVTTTINKRLENFIDQNPQMLEKVNDEECGTKLDWNKVGYVLESKEEEERKKAELYWSKTTWKDLQLYIGAELAAEIRKEIFDTLGYTCSAGIAHYKTVAKLCSSKNKPNKQTVLRLTAVSNFMETVPFTKIRNLGGKLGSEIESELSVDKASDLWPYSIQDLQKKFGPSTGLYLHNICRGIDNEEIIPAKAPKSIMASKSFNPVVENMQDMDKWFSILAIELHNRLMLNYEEYNTWPKSFSVMRYACCVTFSKLC
;
A
#
# COMPACT_ATOMS: atom_id res chain seq x y z
N MET A 1 -20.34 -10.70 29.42
CA MET A 1 -19.50 -10.05 28.39
C MET A 1 -18.60 -9.08 29.11
N THR A 2 -17.30 -9.22 28.91
CA THR A 2 -16.31 -8.34 29.54
C THR A 2 -16.31 -7.00 28.84
N THR A 3 -16.42 -5.93 29.63
CA THR A 3 -16.41 -4.56 29.11
C THR A 3 -14.96 -4.17 28.84
N LEU A 4 -14.70 -3.70 27.62
CA LEU A 4 -13.38 -3.14 27.29
C LEU A 4 -13.13 -1.83 28.06
N PRO A 5 -11.86 -1.52 28.38
CA PRO A 5 -11.46 -0.28 29.02
C PRO A 5 -11.95 0.97 28.30
N GLN A 6 -12.41 1.97 29.06
CA GLN A 6 -12.84 3.26 28.49
C GLN A 6 -11.71 3.95 27.71
N ALA A 7 -10.45 3.71 28.10
CA ALA A 7 -9.27 4.22 27.39
C ALA A 7 -9.18 3.78 25.91
N LEU A 8 -9.91 2.73 25.51
CA LEU A 8 -10.00 2.27 24.12
C LEU A 8 -11.16 2.86 23.33
N GLU A 9 -12.01 3.68 23.95
CA GLU A 9 -13.12 4.34 23.26
C GLU A 9 -12.57 5.20 22.11
N GLY A 10 -13.07 4.95 20.89
CA GLY A 10 -12.59 5.61 19.67
C GLY A 10 -11.19 5.21 19.20
N SER A 11 -10.47 4.34 19.94
CA SER A 11 -9.17 3.82 19.50
C SER A 11 -9.35 2.82 18.37
N ARG A 12 -8.44 2.87 17.40
CA ARG A 12 -8.42 1.96 16.24
C ARG A 12 -7.11 1.19 16.18
N CYS A 13 -7.11 0.00 15.63
CA CYS A 13 -5.89 -0.70 15.25
C CYS A 13 -5.89 -0.88 13.73
N ILE A 14 -4.99 -0.17 13.06
CA ILE A 14 -4.89 -0.12 11.60
C ILE A 14 -3.62 -0.83 11.15
N LEU A 15 -3.77 -1.75 10.21
CA LEU A 15 -2.66 -2.36 9.48
C LEU A 15 -2.57 -1.74 8.09
N HIS A 16 -1.36 -1.42 7.64
CA HIS A 16 -1.05 -1.27 6.22
C HIS A 16 -0.12 -2.41 5.82
N ILE A 17 -0.50 -3.19 4.81
CA ILE A 17 0.30 -4.30 4.30
C ILE A 17 0.69 -4.00 2.85
N ASP A 18 1.97 -4.16 2.55
CA ASP A 18 2.60 -3.85 1.28
C ASP A 18 3.43 -5.06 0.81
N LEU A 19 2.98 -5.66 -0.29
CA LEU A 19 3.52 -6.89 -0.86
C LEU A 19 4.83 -6.57 -1.61
N GLU A 20 5.79 -7.47 -1.51
CA GLU A 20 7.12 -7.25 -2.09
C GLU A 20 7.35 -8.16 -3.29
N GLN A 21 7.79 -9.39 -3.06
CA GLN A 21 8.21 -10.28 -4.13
C GLN A 21 7.81 -11.72 -3.86
N VAL A 22 7.50 -12.41 -4.95
CA VAL A 22 7.56 -13.87 -5.04
C VAL A 22 8.75 -14.21 -5.95
N ARG A 23 9.56 -15.18 -5.54
CA ARG A 23 10.85 -15.42 -6.19
C ARG A 23 10.79 -16.35 -7.40
N LEU A 24 9.74 -17.15 -7.57
CA LEU A 24 9.55 -18.06 -8.72
C LEU A 24 10.84 -18.82 -9.12
N GLY A 25 11.63 -19.27 -8.14
CA GLY A 25 12.90 -19.98 -8.37
C GLY A 25 14.16 -19.10 -8.48
N ILE A 26 14.03 -17.78 -8.49
CA ILE A 26 15.16 -16.83 -8.53
C ILE A 26 15.70 -16.60 -7.11
N SER A 27 17.01 -16.78 -6.90
CA SER A 27 17.66 -16.57 -5.59
C SER A 27 17.45 -15.16 -5.03
N SER A 28 17.49 -15.02 -3.69
CA SER A 28 17.32 -13.73 -3.01
C SER A 28 18.37 -12.70 -3.40
N GLU A 29 19.55 -13.16 -3.76
CA GLU A 29 20.72 -12.32 -4.06
C GLU A 29 20.78 -11.87 -5.52
N VAL A 30 20.01 -12.51 -6.41
CA VAL A 30 20.04 -12.17 -7.83
C VAL A 30 19.34 -10.83 -8.06
N PRO A 31 20.03 -9.82 -8.63
CA PRO A 31 19.40 -8.57 -9.05
C PRO A 31 18.43 -8.84 -10.19
N ALA A 32 17.19 -8.39 -10.03
CA ALA A 32 16.15 -8.60 -11.01
C ALA A 32 15.18 -7.43 -11.09
N ALA A 33 14.66 -7.20 -12.29
CA ALA A 33 13.63 -6.20 -12.53
C ALA A 33 12.56 -6.73 -13.48
N VAL A 34 11.31 -6.30 -13.24
CA VAL A 34 10.21 -6.50 -14.17
C VAL A 34 10.17 -5.32 -15.13
N GLN A 35 10.16 -5.61 -16.43
CA GLN A 35 10.10 -4.59 -17.48
C GLN A 35 8.79 -4.63 -18.26
N GLN A 36 8.37 -3.45 -18.71
CA GLN A 36 7.33 -3.24 -19.69
C GLN A 36 7.96 -2.52 -20.89
N TRP A 37 8.14 -3.26 -21.98
CA TRP A 37 8.98 -2.84 -23.11
C TRP A 37 10.39 -2.51 -22.62
N HIS A 38 10.84 -1.26 -22.75
CA HIS A 38 12.17 -0.81 -22.37
C HIS A 38 12.23 -0.16 -20.98
N SER A 39 11.11 -0.04 -20.26
CA SER A 39 11.04 0.64 -18.96
C SER A 39 10.82 -0.34 -17.82
N LEU A 40 11.51 -0.13 -16.70
CA LEU A 40 11.36 -0.94 -15.50
C LEU A 40 10.13 -0.52 -14.69
N ILE A 41 9.27 -1.48 -14.36
CA ILE A 41 8.05 -1.23 -13.59
C ILE A 41 8.13 -1.75 -12.15
N ALA A 42 9.04 -2.70 -11.88
CA ALA A 42 9.37 -3.17 -10.54
C ALA A 42 10.84 -3.56 -10.46
N VAL A 43 11.49 -3.28 -9.34
CA VAL A 43 12.92 -3.53 -9.11
C VAL A 43 13.08 -4.16 -7.73
N ASN A 44 13.76 -5.30 -7.68
CA ASN A 44 13.99 -6.02 -6.43
C ASN A 44 15.11 -5.40 -5.58
N TYR A 45 15.26 -5.84 -4.34
CA TYR A 45 16.17 -5.22 -3.39
C TYR A 45 17.66 -5.30 -3.79
N PRO A 46 18.21 -6.42 -4.30
CA PRO A 46 19.58 -6.45 -4.81
C PRO A 46 19.82 -5.45 -5.95
N ALA A 47 18.90 -5.34 -6.92
CA ALA A 47 19.04 -4.35 -7.99
C ALA A 47 18.96 -2.90 -7.47
N ARG A 48 18.11 -2.62 -6.47
CA ARG A 48 18.08 -1.31 -5.80
C ARG A 48 19.39 -0.96 -5.09
N LYS A 49 20.06 -1.95 -4.47
CA LYS A 49 21.37 -1.75 -3.83
C LYS A 49 22.44 -1.34 -4.85
N ALA A 50 22.31 -1.79 -6.10
CA ALA A 50 23.16 -1.36 -7.23
C ALA A 50 22.75 0.00 -7.81
N GLY A 51 21.77 0.71 -7.22
CA GLY A 51 21.31 2.01 -7.68
C GLY A 51 20.20 1.99 -8.73
N VAL A 52 19.75 0.81 -9.17
CA VAL A 52 18.66 0.71 -10.17
C VAL A 52 17.34 1.18 -9.57
N GLN A 53 16.65 2.08 -10.27
CA GLN A 53 15.37 2.63 -9.84
C GLN A 53 14.22 2.18 -10.75
N ARG A 54 13.00 2.26 -10.23
CA ARG A 54 11.79 2.11 -11.05
C ARG A 54 11.74 3.26 -12.07
N HIS A 55 11.20 3.00 -13.25
CA HIS A 55 11.11 3.90 -14.40
C HIS A 55 12.41 4.15 -15.17
N CYS A 56 13.57 3.67 -14.69
CA CYS A 56 14.79 3.58 -15.52
C CYS A 56 14.57 2.71 -16.77
N THR A 57 15.39 2.93 -17.79
CA THR A 57 15.40 2.05 -18.95
C THR A 57 16.20 0.77 -18.68
N VAL A 58 16.00 -0.25 -19.51
CA VAL A 58 16.80 -1.49 -19.49
C VAL A 58 18.29 -1.19 -19.68
N ASN A 59 18.64 -0.18 -20.48
CA ASN A 59 20.03 0.17 -20.74
C ASN A 59 20.66 0.84 -19.51
N ASP A 60 20.00 1.85 -18.93
CA ASP A 60 20.50 2.51 -17.71
C ASP A 60 20.68 1.49 -16.57
N ALA A 61 19.76 0.54 -16.46
CA ALA A 61 19.84 -0.51 -15.44
C ALA A 61 21.01 -1.48 -15.67
N LYS A 62 21.34 -1.81 -16.93
CA LYS A 62 22.51 -2.63 -17.27
C LYS A 62 23.83 -1.91 -17.00
N GLU A 63 23.88 -0.60 -17.23
CA GLU A 63 25.06 0.21 -16.90
C GLU A 63 25.34 0.21 -15.38
N LEU A 64 24.28 0.30 -14.57
CA LEU A 64 24.39 0.25 -13.11
C LEU A 64 24.60 -1.17 -12.55
N CYS A 65 24.03 -2.18 -13.20
CA CYS A 65 24.03 -3.56 -12.73
C CYS A 65 24.11 -4.54 -13.92
N PRO A 66 25.32 -4.89 -14.40
CA PRO A 66 25.49 -5.73 -15.59
C PRO A 66 24.85 -7.12 -15.49
N ASP A 67 24.81 -7.69 -14.28
CA ASP A 67 24.27 -9.04 -14.02
C ASP A 67 22.75 -9.06 -13.75
N ILE A 68 22.06 -7.92 -13.92
CA ILE A 68 20.63 -7.84 -13.65
C ILE A 68 19.82 -8.74 -14.60
N GLN A 69 18.92 -9.53 -14.02
CA GLN A 69 17.97 -10.33 -14.76
C GLN A 69 16.70 -9.55 -15.04
N PHE A 70 16.31 -9.48 -16.32
CA PHE A 70 15.08 -8.82 -16.71
C PHE A 70 13.97 -9.83 -16.97
N LEU A 71 12.80 -9.57 -16.39
CA LEU A 71 11.58 -10.32 -16.66
C LEU A 71 10.58 -9.41 -17.36
N HIS A 72 10.28 -9.69 -18.62
CA HIS A 72 9.25 -8.95 -19.31
C HIS A 72 7.86 -9.44 -18.89
N VAL A 73 6.92 -8.51 -18.70
CA VAL A 73 5.50 -8.84 -18.49
C VAL A 73 4.95 -9.65 -19.67
N PRO A 74 3.97 -10.54 -19.49
CA PRO A 74 3.44 -11.29 -20.62
C PRO A 74 2.75 -10.35 -21.62
N THR A 75 2.59 -10.81 -22.85
CA THR A 75 1.94 -10.04 -23.91
C THR A 75 0.81 -10.84 -24.55
N TYR A 76 -0.21 -10.14 -25.06
CA TYR A 76 -1.19 -10.66 -26.00
C TYR A 76 -0.67 -10.47 -27.43
N ALA A 77 -0.80 -11.49 -28.27
CA ALA A 77 -0.66 -11.40 -29.72
C ALA A 77 -2.00 -11.69 -30.42
N ALA A 78 -2.10 -11.36 -31.71
CA ALA A 78 -3.31 -11.58 -32.48
C ALA A 78 -3.68 -13.08 -32.51
N GLY A 79 -4.96 -13.38 -32.33
CA GLY A 79 -5.49 -14.75 -32.29
C GLY A 79 -5.30 -15.50 -30.97
N GLU A 80 -4.63 -14.91 -29.98
CA GLU A 80 -4.44 -15.53 -28.67
C GLU A 80 -5.52 -15.12 -27.66
N LYS A 81 -6.04 -16.10 -26.93
CA LYS A 81 -7.06 -15.88 -25.89
C LYS A 81 -6.46 -15.47 -24.54
N GLU A 82 -5.18 -15.79 -24.31
CA GLU A 82 -4.49 -15.59 -23.04
C GLU A 82 -3.11 -14.97 -23.28
N PRO A 83 -2.62 -14.12 -22.35
CA PRO A 83 -1.31 -13.50 -22.49
C PRO A 83 -0.21 -14.52 -22.18
N LYS A 84 0.91 -14.45 -22.91
CA LYS A 84 2.04 -15.38 -22.78
C LYS A 84 3.34 -14.65 -22.46
N TYR A 85 4.18 -15.29 -21.64
CA TYR A 85 5.57 -14.88 -21.48
C TYR A 85 6.35 -15.21 -22.75
N ARG A 86 7.18 -14.27 -23.19
CA ARG A 86 7.99 -14.37 -24.41
C ARG A 86 9.39 -13.89 -24.12
N GLU A 87 10.36 -14.53 -24.75
CA GLU A 87 11.77 -14.14 -24.66
C GLU A 87 12.00 -12.78 -25.31
N ASN A 88 11.47 -12.57 -26.52
CA ASN A 88 11.65 -11.35 -27.31
C ASN A 88 10.28 -10.76 -27.71
N PRO A 89 9.57 -10.07 -26.80
CA PRO A 89 8.27 -9.47 -27.09
C PRO A 89 8.40 -8.24 -27.99
N ASP A 90 7.53 -8.12 -28.98
CA ASP A 90 7.53 -7.02 -29.95
C ASP A 90 6.35 -6.06 -29.73
N ARG A 91 6.67 -4.79 -29.48
CA ARG A 91 5.67 -3.73 -29.25
C ARG A 91 4.80 -3.46 -30.48
N GLN A 92 5.27 -3.74 -31.69
CA GLN A 92 4.54 -3.45 -32.93
C GLN A 92 3.48 -4.50 -33.24
N THR A 93 3.58 -5.68 -32.66
CA THR A 93 2.66 -6.80 -32.91
C THR A 93 1.93 -7.27 -31.65
N GLN A 94 2.37 -6.84 -30.46
CA GLN A 94 1.89 -7.35 -29.19
C GLN A 94 1.49 -6.25 -28.21
N LYS A 95 0.66 -6.63 -27.23
CA LYS A 95 0.24 -5.76 -26.13
C LYS A 95 0.59 -6.37 -24.78
N VAL A 96 1.24 -5.60 -23.92
CA VAL A 96 1.50 -6.00 -22.52
C VAL A 96 0.21 -6.31 -21.78
N SER A 97 0.27 -7.34 -20.93
CA SER A 97 -0.77 -7.71 -19.98
C SER A 97 -0.22 -7.66 -18.56
N LEU A 98 -1.02 -7.13 -17.65
CA LEU A 98 -0.77 -7.18 -16.21
C LEU A 98 -1.70 -8.17 -15.50
N ASP A 99 -2.40 -9.02 -16.26
CA ASP A 99 -3.44 -9.90 -15.73
C ASP A 99 -2.88 -10.92 -14.73
N PRO A 100 -1.67 -11.51 -14.88
CA PRO A 100 -1.13 -12.37 -13.83
C PRO A 100 -0.91 -11.65 -12.50
N TYR A 101 -0.52 -10.38 -12.52
CA TYR A 101 -0.35 -9.56 -11.31
C TYR A 101 -1.70 -9.25 -10.67
N ARG A 102 -2.76 -9.00 -11.48
CA ARG A 102 -4.13 -8.85 -10.98
C ARG A 102 -4.67 -10.15 -10.38
N ALA A 103 -4.42 -11.28 -11.02
CA ALA A 103 -4.81 -12.59 -10.50
C ALA A 103 -4.10 -12.92 -9.18
N ALA A 104 -2.80 -12.61 -9.07
CA ALA A 104 -2.05 -12.72 -7.81
C ALA A 104 -2.65 -11.79 -6.74
N SER A 105 -2.92 -10.52 -7.08
CA SER A 105 -3.60 -9.56 -6.20
C SER A 105 -4.94 -10.12 -5.69
N LYS A 106 -5.77 -10.71 -6.55
CA LYS A 106 -7.05 -11.33 -6.14
C LYS A 106 -6.84 -12.40 -5.06
N LYS A 107 -5.85 -13.28 -5.22
CA LYS A 107 -5.51 -14.33 -4.23
C LYS A 107 -5.02 -13.74 -2.90
N ILE A 108 -4.22 -12.69 -2.94
CA ILE A 108 -3.75 -11.98 -1.73
C ILE A 108 -4.93 -11.36 -0.98
N PHE A 109 -5.83 -10.68 -1.70
CA PHE A 109 -7.00 -10.03 -1.09
C PHE A 109 -8.01 -11.04 -0.52
N GLN A 110 -8.11 -12.23 -1.11
CA GLN A 110 -8.86 -13.34 -0.51
C GLN A 110 -8.32 -13.73 0.87
N ILE A 111 -7.00 -13.71 1.09
CA ILE A 111 -6.41 -13.92 2.42
C ILE A 111 -6.78 -12.77 3.35
N PHE A 112 -6.65 -11.51 2.91
CA PHE A 112 -7.03 -10.35 3.73
C PHE A 112 -8.47 -10.40 4.22
N HIS A 113 -9.41 -10.80 3.37
CA HIS A 113 -10.83 -10.94 3.73
C HIS A 113 -11.11 -12.00 4.80
N LYS A 114 -10.22 -12.98 5.02
CA LYS A 114 -10.35 -13.93 6.13
C LYS A 114 -10.13 -13.29 7.50
N HIS A 115 -9.35 -12.20 7.54
CA HIS A 115 -8.88 -11.57 8.78
C HIS A 115 -9.59 -10.25 9.10
N CYS A 116 -10.20 -9.61 8.09
CA CYS A 116 -10.80 -8.28 8.24
C CYS A 116 -11.87 -8.00 7.17
N ASP A 117 -13.05 -7.55 7.62
CA ASP A 117 -14.13 -7.11 6.73
C ASP A 117 -13.91 -5.70 6.20
N LYS A 118 -13.22 -4.85 6.98
CA LYS A 118 -12.94 -3.44 6.65
C LYS A 118 -11.59 -3.32 5.95
N LEU A 119 -11.59 -3.61 4.65
CA LEU A 119 -10.40 -3.64 3.81
C LEU A 119 -10.45 -2.57 2.71
N GLN A 120 -9.51 -1.63 2.72
CA GLN A 120 -9.34 -0.66 1.63
C GLN A 120 -8.17 -1.05 0.73
N LYS A 121 -8.47 -1.49 -0.49
CA LYS A 121 -7.49 -1.71 -1.57
C LYS A 121 -6.91 -0.39 -2.04
N ILE A 122 -5.57 -0.24 -2.01
CA ILE A 122 -4.86 0.94 -2.50
C ILE A 122 -4.22 0.68 -3.87
N GLY A 123 -3.65 -0.51 -4.05
CA GLY A 123 -2.99 -0.93 -5.28
C GLY A 123 -3.23 -2.41 -5.58
N LEU A 124 -2.43 -2.98 -6.47
CA LEU A 124 -2.41 -4.44 -6.69
C LEU A 124 -1.79 -5.17 -5.49
N ASP A 125 -0.90 -4.48 -4.79
CA ASP A 125 0.07 -4.98 -3.83
C ASP A 125 -0.02 -4.25 -2.47
N GLU A 126 -1.05 -3.43 -2.25
CA GLU A 126 -1.19 -2.67 -1.01
C GLU A 126 -2.65 -2.57 -0.53
N ALA A 127 -2.83 -2.69 0.78
CA ALA A 127 -4.12 -2.48 1.44
C ALA A 127 -4.01 -1.87 2.84
N PHE A 128 -5.05 -1.15 3.24
CA PHE A 128 -5.31 -0.85 4.65
C PHE A 128 -6.37 -1.80 5.22
N MET A 129 -6.17 -2.25 6.45
CA MET A 129 -7.10 -3.11 7.20
C MET A 129 -7.44 -2.45 8.53
N ASP A 130 -8.73 -2.24 8.80
CA ASP A 130 -9.21 -1.86 10.13
C ASP A 130 -9.51 -3.13 10.93
N VAL A 131 -8.53 -3.56 11.72
CA VAL A 131 -8.62 -4.79 12.51
C VAL A 131 -9.16 -4.55 13.91
N THR A 132 -9.62 -3.32 14.22
CA THR A 132 -10.04 -2.91 15.57
C THR A 132 -11.02 -3.91 16.20
N THR A 133 -12.07 -4.30 15.48
CA THR A 133 -13.07 -5.27 16.00
C THR A 133 -12.44 -6.63 16.31
N THR A 134 -11.58 -7.14 15.44
CA THR A 134 -10.89 -8.42 15.63
C THR A 134 -9.97 -8.38 16.85
N ILE A 135 -9.21 -7.29 16.99
CA ILE A 135 -8.28 -7.11 18.11
C ILE A 135 -9.02 -6.89 19.43
N ASN A 136 -10.09 -6.12 19.43
CA ASN A 136 -10.91 -5.89 20.61
C ASN A 136 -11.51 -7.20 21.15
N LYS A 137 -11.96 -8.11 20.26
CA LYS A 137 -12.40 -9.46 20.66
C LYS A 137 -11.27 -10.30 21.26
N ARG A 138 -10.06 -10.25 20.67
CA ARG A 138 -8.87 -10.93 21.25
C ARG A 138 -8.53 -10.37 22.63
N LEU A 139 -8.68 -9.06 22.81
CA LEU A 139 -8.44 -8.38 24.08
C LEU A 139 -9.48 -8.75 25.14
N GLU A 140 -10.77 -8.82 24.79
CA GLU A 140 -11.81 -9.33 25.70
C GLU A 140 -11.46 -10.72 26.22
N ASN A 141 -11.09 -11.65 25.32
CA ASN A 141 -10.65 -12.99 25.70
C ASN A 141 -9.38 -12.98 26.57
N PHE A 142 -8.45 -12.07 26.32
CA PHE A 142 -7.24 -11.92 27.13
C PHE A 142 -7.57 -11.44 28.55
N ILE A 143 -8.50 -10.51 28.70
CA ILE A 143 -8.98 -10.04 30.01
C ILE A 143 -9.73 -11.16 30.73
N ASP A 144 -10.56 -11.93 30.04
CA ASP A 144 -11.27 -13.08 30.64
C ASP A 144 -10.32 -14.12 31.23
N GLN A 145 -9.16 -14.32 30.60
CA GLN A 145 -8.10 -15.20 31.08
C GLN A 145 -7.24 -14.57 32.18
N ASN A 146 -7.34 -13.25 32.38
CA ASN A 146 -6.58 -12.48 33.35
C ASN A 146 -7.50 -11.55 34.18
N PRO A 147 -8.40 -12.09 35.02
CA PRO A 147 -9.45 -11.31 35.69
C PRO A 147 -8.92 -10.14 36.55
N GLN A 148 -7.69 -10.23 37.07
CA GLN A 148 -7.03 -9.14 37.79
C GLN A 148 -6.92 -7.83 36.98
N MET A 149 -6.96 -7.91 35.64
CA MET A 149 -6.92 -6.75 34.77
C MET A 149 -8.22 -5.92 34.84
N LEU A 150 -9.33 -6.50 35.31
CA LEU A 150 -10.58 -5.78 35.52
C LEU A 150 -10.47 -4.68 36.57
N GLU A 151 -9.50 -4.79 37.50
CA GLU A 151 -9.21 -3.74 38.49
C GLU A 151 -8.67 -2.45 37.84
N LYS A 152 -8.14 -2.55 36.61
CA LYS A 152 -7.50 -1.46 35.86
C LYS A 152 -8.30 -1.02 34.62
N VAL A 153 -9.53 -1.48 34.47
CA VAL A 153 -10.36 -1.21 33.28
C VAL A 153 -10.67 0.29 33.10
N ASN A 154 -10.64 1.05 34.19
CA ASN A 154 -10.84 2.50 34.18
C ASN A 154 -9.52 3.30 34.11
N ASP A 155 -8.38 2.62 34.20
CA ASP A 155 -7.06 3.26 34.11
C ASP A 155 -6.68 3.45 32.65
N GLU A 156 -5.82 4.42 32.36
CA GLU A 156 -5.15 4.51 31.06
C GLU A 156 -4.15 3.35 30.85
N GLU A 157 -3.58 2.88 31.96
CA GLU A 157 -2.56 1.86 32.04
C GLU A 157 -3.18 0.46 32.22
N CYS A 158 -2.76 -0.53 31.42
CA CYS A 158 -3.27 -1.90 31.54
C CYS A 158 -2.45 -2.76 32.53
N GLY A 159 -1.29 -2.26 33.00
CA GLY A 159 -0.45 -2.95 33.96
C GLY A 159 0.22 -4.23 33.45
N THR A 160 0.12 -4.54 32.16
CA THR A 160 0.73 -5.71 31.53
C THR A 160 2.11 -5.39 31.00
N LYS A 161 3.10 -6.27 31.21
CA LYS A 161 4.41 -6.15 30.57
C LYS A 161 4.34 -6.70 29.15
N LEU A 162 4.75 -5.91 28.17
CA LEU A 162 4.81 -6.31 26.76
C LEU A 162 6.26 -6.56 26.34
N ASP A 163 6.48 -7.65 25.60
CA ASP A 163 7.77 -7.96 25.00
C ASP A 163 7.79 -7.51 23.54
N TRP A 164 8.03 -6.21 23.33
CA TRP A 164 8.03 -5.58 22.02
C TRP A 164 8.98 -6.21 21.00
N ASN A 165 10.03 -6.91 21.46
CA ASN A 165 10.97 -7.58 20.57
C ASN A 165 10.33 -8.77 19.81
N LYS A 166 9.20 -9.29 20.29
CA LYS A 166 8.48 -10.39 19.65
C LYS A 166 7.58 -9.98 18.50
N VAL A 167 7.26 -8.69 18.39
CA VAL A 167 6.23 -8.19 17.46
C VAL A 167 6.79 -7.28 16.35
N GLY A 168 8.11 -7.23 16.19
CA GLY A 168 8.79 -6.53 15.10
C GLY A 168 9.58 -5.30 15.55
N TYR A 169 9.78 -4.36 14.64
CA TYR A 169 10.39 -3.07 14.98
C TYR A 169 9.35 -2.19 15.67
N VAL A 170 9.70 -1.57 16.79
CA VAL A 170 8.81 -0.65 17.49
C VAL A 170 9.43 0.73 17.49
N LEU A 171 8.64 1.72 17.07
CA LEU A 171 9.00 3.13 17.10
C LEU A 171 8.41 3.75 18.36
N GLU A 172 9.29 4.37 19.13
CA GLU A 172 8.99 4.92 20.45
C GLU A 172 9.22 6.42 20.48
N SER A 173 8.73 7.09 21.52
CA SER A 173 8.97 8.52 21.69
C SER A 173 10.43 8.76 22.11
N LYS A 174 10.93 9.98 21.88
CA LYS A 174 12.30 10.34 22.31
C LYS A 174 12.49 10.16 23.82
N GLU A 175 11.46 10.51 24.60
CA GLU A 175 11.49 10.35 26.06
C GLU A 175 11.58 8.88 26.47
N GLU A 176 10.94 7.99 25.73
CA GLU A 176 10.98 6.55 26.01
C GLU A 176 12.34 5.95 25.65
N GLU A 177 12.92 6.37 24.53
CA GLU A 177 14.28 5.99 24.15
C GLU A 177 15.31 6.44 25.20
N GLU A 178 15.15 7.64 25.76
CA GLU A 178 15.99 8.18 26.83
C GLU A 178 15.84 7.38 28.13
N ARG A 179 14.61 7.06 28.55
CA ARG A 179 14.37 6.20 29.72
C ARG A 179 15.02 4.84 29.58
N LYS A 180 14.91 4.22 28.39
CA LYS A 180 15.53 2.93 28.08
C LYS A 180 17.05 2.99 28.19
N LYS A 181 17.69 4.06 27.70
CA LYS A 181 19.14 4.28 27.82
C LYS A 181 19.59 4.50 29.27
N ALA A 182 18.73 5.12 30.09
CA ALA A 182 18.98 5.37 31.50
C ALA A 182 18.69 4.15 32.40
N GLU A 183 18.38 2.98 31.84
CA GLU A 183 17.94 1.77 32.57
C GLU A 183 16.75 2.03 33.51
N LEU A 184 15.95 3.07 33.23
CA LEU A 184 14.76 3.40 33.99
C LEU A 184 13.62 2.45 33.60
N TYR A 185 12.67 2.26 34.52
CA TYR A 185 11.48 1.43 34.24
C TYR A 185 10.76 1.94 32.99
N TRP A 186 10.38 1.00 32.13
CA TRP A 186 9.59 1.21 30.91
C TRP A 186 8.37 2.11 31.19
N SER A 187 7.95 2.96 30.23
CA SER A 187 6.66 3.65 30.39
C SER A 187 5.58 2.64 30.72
N LYS A 188 4.72 2.99 31.66
CA LYS A 188 3.64 2.08 32.02
C LYS A 188 2.78 1.80 30.79
N THR A 189 2.59 0.53 30.50
CA THR A 189 1.89 0.07 29.30
C THR A 189 0.44 0.50 29.34
N THR A 190 0.00 1.20 28.29
CA THR A 190 -1.39 1.63 28.15
C THR A 190 -2.26 0.52 27.55
N TRP A 191 -3.58 0.67 27.66
CA TRP A 191 -4.50 -0.22 26.93
C TRP A 191 -4.33 -0.11 25.42
N LYS A 192 -3.98 1.06 24.90
CA LYS A 192 -3.69 1.30 23.47
C LYS A 192 -2.41 0.61 23.02
N ASP A 193 -1.38 0.56 23.89
CA ASP A 193 -0.17 -0.23 23.65
C ASP A 193 -0.49 -1.73 23.53
N LEU A 194 -1.32 -2.26 24.43
CA LEU A 194 -1.75 -3.67 24.37
C LEU A 194 -2.59 -3.94 23.11
N GLN A 195 -3.46 -3.01 22.71
CA GLN A 195 -4.21 -3.10 21.44
C GLN A 195 -3.26 -3.18 20.23
N LEU A 196 -2.24 -2.32 20.15
CA LEU A 196 -1.24 -2.36 19.08
C LEU A 196 -0.41 -3.64 19.10
N TYR A 197 -0.05 -4.14 20.28
CA TYR A 197 0.72 -5.36 20.42
C TYR A 197 -0.01 -6.57 19.83
N ILE A 198 -1.28 -6.77 20.21
CA ILE A 198 -2.12 -7.85 19.63
C ILE A 198 -2.35 -7.61 18.13
N GLY A 199 -2.47 -6.34 17.72
CA GLY A 199 -2.51 -5.94 16.31
C GLY A 199 -1.28 -6.38 15.51
N ALA A 200 -0.10 -6.26 16.12
CA ALA A 200 1.16 -6.67 15.52
C ALA A 200 1.32 -8.20 15.47
N GLU A 201 0.80 -8.94 16.44
CA GLU A 201 0.69 -10.41 16.37
C GLU A 201 -0.19 -10.84 15.19
N LEU A 202 -1.37 -10.24 15.04
CA LEU A 202 -2.25 -10.50 13.88
C LEU A 202 -1.57 -10.13 12.55
N ALA A 203 -0.83 -9.02 12.49
CA ALA A 203 -0.07 -8.68 11.30
C ALA A 203 0.96 -9.76 10.95
N ALA A 204 1.66 -10.33 11.94
CA ALA A 204 2.61 -11.40 11.72
C ALA A 204 1.91 -12.69 11.22
N GLU A 205 0.74 -13.03 11.76
CA GLU A 205 -0.10 -14.15 11.30
C GLU A 205 -0.50 -13.98 9.82
N ILE A 206 -1.03 -12.82 9.43
CA ILE A 206 -1.45 -12.52 8.06
C ILE A 206 -0.26 -12.61 7.10
N ARG A 207 0.87 -12.00 7.47
CA ARG A 207 2.10 -12.04 6.66
C ARG A 207 2.60 -13.48 6.47
N LYS A 208 2.54 -14.28 7.53
CA LYS A 208 2.90 -15.71 7.48
C LYS A 208 1.95 -16.48 6.56
N GLU A 209 0.64 -16.28 6.65
CA GLU A 209 -0.32 -16.97 5.77
C GLU A 209 -0.10 -16.61 4.29
N ILE A 210 0.17 -15.34 3.98
CA ILE A 210 0.53 -14.91 2.62
C ILE A 210 1.76 -15.66 2.12
N PHE A 211 2.81 -15.74 2.93
CA PHE A 211 4.04 -16.42 2.55
C PHE A 211 3.83 -17.92 2.38
N ASP A 212 3.19 -18.59 3.34
CA ASP A 212 2.97 -20.03 3.31
C ASP A 212 2.05 -20.45 2.15
N THR A 213 1.04 -19.64 1.83
CA THR A 213 0.03 -19.95 0.80
C THR A 213 0.48 -19.57 -0.61
N LEU A 214 1.13 -18.40 -0.75
CA LEU A 214 1.38 -17.77 -2.06
C LEU A 214 2.86 -17.49 -2.33
N GLY A 215 3.75 -17.64 -1.34
CA GLY A 215 5.19 -17.41 -1.47
C GLY A 215 5.61 -15.94 -1.54
N TYR A 216 4.69 -15.00 -1.30
CA TYR A 216 5.02 -13.57 -1.28
C TYR A 216 5.56 -13.16 0.08
N THR A 217 6.68 -12.43 0.09
CA THR A 217 7.03 -11.62 1.26
C THR A 217 6.25 -10.31 1.25
N CYS A 218 6.04 -9.74 2.42
CA CYS A 218 5.41 -8.44 2.57
C CYS A 218 5.88 -7.76 3.85
N SER A 219 5.79 -6.43 3.84
CA SER A 219 6.03 -5.62 5.03
C SER A 219 4.74 -5.00 5.53
N ALA A 220 4.67 -4.76 6.84
CA ALA A 220 3.48 -4.22 7.47
C ALA A 220 3.79 -3.04 8.41
N GLY A 221 2.87 -2.10 8.49
CA GLY A 221 2.87 -1.03 9.48
C GLY A 221 1.64 -1.12 10.35
N ILE A 222 1.82 -0.98 11.66
CA ILE A 222 0.77 -1.14 12.67
C ILE A 222 0.69 0.15 13.48
N ALA A 223 -0.46 0.81 13.48
CA ALA A 223 -0.68 2.07 14.19
C ALA A 223 -2.16 2.37 14.39
N HIS A 224 -2.48 3.46 15.11
CA HIS A 224 -3.88 3.91 15.30
C HIS A 224 -4.45 4.74 14.13
N TYR A 225 -3.61 5.19 13.20
CA TYR A 225 -4.01 6.03 12.07
C TYR A 225 -3.44 5.50 10.75
N LYS A 226 -4.24 5.59 9.67
CA LYS A 226 -3.90 5.05 8.33
C LYS A 226 -2.59 5.59 7.81
N THR A 227 -2.42 6.91 7.83
CA THR A 227 -1.24 7.56 7.24
C THR A 227 0.07 7.09 7.87
N VAL A 228 0.14 7.03 9.21
CA VAL A 228 1.35 6.55 9.87
C VAL A 228 1.53 5.04 9.77
N ALA A 229 0.45 4.25 9.68
CA ALA A 229 0.56 2.82 9.35
C ALA A 229 1.25 2.62 7.98
N LYS A 230 0.88 3.40 6.95
CA LYS A 230 1.55 3.35 5.64
C LYS A 230 3.00 3.80 5.69
N LEU A 231 3.32 4.84 6.46
CA LEU A 231 4.71 5.27 6.61
C LEU A 231 5.54 4.19 7.30
N CYS A 232 4.99 3.52 8.30
CA CYS A 232 5.66 2.46 9.07
C CYS A 232 5.95 1.20 8.24
N SER A 233 5.03 0.78 7.36
CA SER A 233 5.23 -0.40 6.50
C SER A 233 6.41 -0.23 5.53
N SER A 234 6.75 1.01 5.19
CA SER A 234 7.86 1.33 4.29
C SER A 234 9.23 1.39 4.97
N LYS A 235 9.27 1.55 6.31
CA LYS A 235 10.49 1.92 7.05
C LYS A 235 11.54 0.79 7.12
N ASN A 236 11.10 -0.44 7.35
CA ASN A 236 11.99 -1.58 7.63
C ASN A 236 11.92 -2.67 6.56
N LYS A 237 11.53 -2.33 5.32
CA LYS A 237 11.52 -3.27 4.19
C LYS A 237 12.92 -3.85 3.92
N PRO A 238 13.06 -5.11 3.47
CA PRO A 238 12.00 -6.07 3.13
C PRO A 238 11.55 -6.99 4.26
N ASN A 239 10.35 -7.56 4.12
CA ASN A 239 9.81 -8.64 4.94
C ASN A 239 9.85 -8.39 6.45
N LYS A 240 9.56 -7.16 6.89
CA LYS A 240 9.48 -6.79 8.31
C LYS A 240 8.16 -6.12 8.62
N GLN A 241 7.91 -5.93 9.90
CA GLN A 241 6.81 -5.09 10.35
C GLN A 241 7.28 -4.06 11.34
N THR A 242 6.59 -2.92 11.34
CA THR A 242 6.91 -1.77 12.19
C THR A 242 5.66 -1.34 12.94
N VAL A 243 5.71 -1.34 14.27
CA VAL A 243 4.68 -0.80 15.16
C VAL A 243 5.05 0.63 15.53
N LEU A 244 4.10 1.56 15.44
CA LEU A 244 4.26 2.92 15.94
C LEU A 244 3.34 3.13 17.13
N ARG A 245 3.93 3.27 18.32
CA ARG A 245 3.20 3.59 19.55
C ARG A 245 2.55 4.96 19.42
N LEU A 246 1.38 5.15 20.05
CA LEU A 246 0.65 6.42 19.98
C LEU A 246 1.51 7.59 20.50
N THR A 247 2.26 7.36 21.57
CA THR A 247 3.18 8.33 22.18
C THR A 247 4.32 8.75 21.24
N ALA A 248 4.68 7.90 20.28
CA ALA A 248 5.77 8.12 19.35
C ALA A 248 5.36 8.88 18.08
N VAL A 249 4.06 9.08 17.84
CA VAL A 249 3.55 9.66 16.58
C VAL A 249 4.14 11.04 16.31
N SER A 250 4.19 11.91 17.32
CA SER A 250 4.74 13.27 17.18
C SER A 250 6.23 13.25 16.79
N ASN A 251 7.07 12.52 17.54
CA ASN A 251 8.50 12.41 17.24
C ASN A 251 8.76 11.74 15.88
N PHE A 252 7.95 10.74 15.52
CA PHE A 252 8.05 10.10 14.22
C PHE A 252 7.78 11.09 13.09
N MET A 253 6.68 11.83 13.17
CA MET A 253 6.28 12.79 12.15
C MET A 253 7.23 13.99 12.02
N GLU A 254 7.94 14.35 13.10
CA GLU A 254 8.89 15.47 13.13
C GLU A 254 9.87 15.48 11.95
N THR A 255 10.28 14.30 11.46
CA THR A 255 11.31 14.16 10.40
C THR A 255 10.78 13.58 9.09
N VAL A 256 9.48 13.26 9.02
CA VAL A 256 8.91 12.64 7.82
C VAL A 256 8.95 13.63 6.65
N PRO A 257 9.58 13.29 5.51
CA PRO A 257 9.56 14.15 4.33
C PRO A 257 8.14 14.43 3.89
N PHE A 258 7.83 15.69 3.58
CA PHE A 258 6.46 16.13 3.30
C PHE A 258 5.83 15.36 2.12
N THR A 259 6.58 15.20 1.02
CA THR A 259 6.16 14.38 -0.14
C THR A 259 5.90 12.90 0.14
N LYS A 260 6.38 12.35 1.25
CA LYS A 260 6.12 10.94 1.63
C LYS A 260 4.75 10.76 2.31
N ILE A 261 4.14 11.85 2.78
CA ILE A 261 2.82 11.82 3.39
C ILE A 261 1.77 11.51 2.31
N ARG A 262 0.76 10.72 2.67
CA ARG A 262 -0.33 10.34 1.77
C ARG A 262 -0.94 11.58 1.11
N ASN A 263 -1.26 11.50 -0.18
CA ASN A 263 -1.82 12.59 -1.00
C ASN A 263 -0.93 13.83 -1.20
N LEU A 264 0.26 13.89 -0.59
CA LEU A 264 1.18 15.03 -0.70
C LEU A 264 2.42 14.73 -1.57
N GLY A 265 2.49 13.55 -2.20
CA GLY A 265 3.54 13.23 -3.19
C GLY A 265 3.23 13.66 -4.63
N GLY A 266 2.13 14.38 -4.85
CA GLY A 266 1.67 14.81 -6.17
C GLY A 266 1.60 16.32 -6.30
N LYS A 267 0.84 16.80 -7.29
CA LYS A 267 0.73 18.23 -7.63
C LYS A 267 0.41 19.13 -6.44
N LEU A 268 -0.58 18.76 -5.63
CA LEU A 268 -0.97 19.50 -4.42
C LEU A 268 0.22 19.65 -3.46
N GLY A 269 0.97 18.57 -3.24
CA GLY A 269 2.13 18.61 -2.36
C GLY A 269 3.23 19.52 -2.91
N SER A 270 3.56 19.39 -4.19
CA SER A 270 4.57 20.24 -4.84
C SER A 270 4.17 21.73 -4.83
N GLU A 271 2.89 22.04 -4.99
CA GLU A 271 2.36 23.41 -4.84
C GLU A 271 2.61 23.94 -3.41
N ILE A 272 2.31 23.13 -2.39
CA ILE A 272 2.49 23.52 -0.98
C ILE A 272 3.97 23.63 -0.60
N GLU A 273 4.82 22.68 -1.00
CA GLU A 273 6.28 22.74 -0.79
C GLU A 273 6.86 24.03 -1.34
N SER A 274 6.50 24.39 -2.57
CA SER A 274 6.96 25.62 -3.20
C SER A 274 6.45 26.88 -2.50
N GLU A 275 5.20 26.88 -2.04
CA GLU A 275 4.56 28.10 -1.52
C GLU A 275 4.88 28.37 -0.04
N LEU A 276 5.17 27.32 0.73
CA LEU A 276 5.47 27.41 2.16
C LEU A 276 6.92 27.06 2.51
N SER A 277 7.72 26.61 1.53
CA SER A 277 9.10 26.16 1.77
C SER A 277 9.16 25.07 2.85
N VAL A 278 8.32 24.05 2.69
CA VAL A 278 8.22 22.92 3.62
C VAL A 278 8.93 21.71 3.03
N ASP A 279 9.80 21.07 3.80
CA ASP A 279 10.55 19.87 3.39
C ASP A 279 10.09 18.63 4.18
N LYS A 280 9.68 18.83 5.44
CA LYS A 280 9.24 17.79 6.37
C LYS A 280 7.94 18.18 7.06
N ALA A 281 7.26 17.19 7.64
CA ALA A 281 5.94 17.40 8.25
C ALA A 281 5.95 18.46 9.36
N SER A 282 7.03 18.55 10.14
CA SER A 282 7.16 19.53 11.23
C SER A 282 7.16 20.98 10.77
N ASP A 283 7.53 21.25 9.51
CA ASP A 283 7.62 22.62 8.99
C ASP A 283 6.23 23.27 8.90
N LEU A 284 5.17 22.46 8.86
CA LEU A 284 3.79 22.92 8.93
C LEU A 284 3.25 23.13 10.35
N TRP A 285 3.97 22.72 11.39
CA TRP A 285 3.48 22.83 12.77
C TRP A 285 3.32 24.26 13.30
N PRO A 286 4.16 25.25 12.90
CA PRO A 286 3.97 26.64 13.31
C PRO A 286 2.70 27.30 12.77
N TYR A 287 2.12 26.76 11.69
CA TYR A 287 0.93 27.33 11.08
C TYR A 287 -0.32 26.93 11.87
N SER A 288 -1.14 27.92 12.21
CA SER A 288 -2.44 27.68 12.83
C SER A 288 -3.39 27.01 11.83
N ILE A 289 -4.40 26.30 12.35
CA ILE A 289 -5.46 25.75 11.51
C ILE A 289 -6.16 26.86 10.70
N GLN A 290 -6.36 28.04 11.30
CA GLN A 290 -7.01 29.18 10.63
C GLN A 290 -6.19 29.69 9.44
N ASP A 291 -4.86 29.79 9.58
CA ASP A 291 -3.98 30.23 8.49
C ASP A 291 -4.00 29.25 7.33
N LEU A 292 -3.92 27.96 7.63
CA LEU A 292 -3.97 26.90 6.61
C LEU A 292 -5.33 26.86 5.90
N GLN A 293 -6.44 27.05 6.64
CA GLN A 293 -7.78 27.11 6.04
C GLN A 293 -8.00 28.37 5.20
N LYS A 294 -7.49 29.52 5.64
CA LYS A 294 -7.54 30.77 4.88
C LYS A 294 -6.79 30.64 3.55
N LYS A 295 -5.67 29.90 3.55
CA LYS A 295 -4.79 29.75 2.39
C LYS A 295 -5.24 28.67 1.40
N PHE A 296 -5.57 27.47 1.90
CA PHE A 296 -5.87 26.30 1.04
C PHE A 296 -7.35 25.88 1.04
N GLY A 297 -8.19 26.63 1.75
CA GLY A 297 -9.61 26.33 1.95
C GLY A 297 -9.88 25.46 3.19
N PRO A 298 -11.14 25.41 3.67
CA PRO A 298 -11.48 24.82 4.97
C PRO A 298 -11.08 23.35 5.12
N SER A 299 -11.38 22.53 4.12
CA SER A 299 -11.12 21.08 4.17
C SER A 299 -9.63 20.76 4.03
N THR A 300 -8.95 21.37 3.07
CA THR A 300 -7.51 21.15 2.82
C THR A 300 -6.67 21.67 3.98
N GLY A 301 -7.01 22.84 4.53
CA GLY A 301 -6.29 23.40 5.68
C GLY A 301 -6.37 22.52 6.93
N LEU A 302 -7.57 22.01 7.26
CA LEU A 302 -7.77 21.05 8.36
C LEU A 302 -7.00 19.74 8.09
N TYR A 303 -7.06 19.24 6.85
CA TYR A 303 -6.31 18.04 6.46
C TYR A 303 -4.81 18.21 6.67
N LEU A 304 -4.21 19.28 6.15
CA LEU A 304 -2.77 19.57 6.28
C LEU A 304 -2.35 19.71 7.74
N HIS A 305 -3.13 20.43 8.54
CA HIS A 305 -2.88 20.61 9.97
C HIS A 305 -2.78 19.25 10.69
N ASN A 306 -3.74 18.36 10.44
CA ASN A 306 -3.83 17.07 11.13
C ASN A 306 -2.82 16.04 10.58
N ILE A 307 -2.75 15.90 9.26
CA ILE A 307 -1.95 14.85 8.61
C ILE A 307 -0.46 15.02 8.90
N CYS A 308 0.03 16.26 8.98
CA CYS A 308 1.44 16.56 9.29
C CYS A 308 1.79 16.34 10.76
N ARG A 309 0.77 16.21 11.63
CA ARG A 309 0.90 15.79 13.03
C ARG A 309 0.62 14.29 13.21
N GLY A 310 0.44 13.54 12.11
CA GLY A 310 0.17 12.11 12.11
C GLY A 310 -1.26 11.74 12.47
N ILE A 311 -2.16 12.73 12.58
CA ILE A 311 -3.57 12.54 12.91
C ILE A 311 -4.35 12.34 11.60
N ASP A 312 -4.98 11.17 11.45
CA ASP A 312 -5.74 10.81 10.26
C ASP A 312 -7.05 10.12 10.65
N ASN A 313 -8.13 10.90 10.72
CA ASN A 313 -9.45 10.40 11.11
C ASN A 313 -10.23 9.80 9.92
N GLU A 314 -9.64 9.68 8.73
CA GLU A 314 -10.34 9.02 7.63
C GLU A 314 -10.60 7.56 7.96
N GLU A 315 -11.81 7.12 7.62
CA GLU A 315 -12.21 5.72 7.73
C GLU A 315 -11.53 4.86 6.66
N ILE A 316 -11.46 3.56 6.93
CA ILE A 316 -11.10 2.57 5.92
C ILE A 316 -12.35 2.23 5.14
N ILE A 317 -12.37 2.65 3.87
CA ILE A 317 -13.52 2.50 2.99
C ILE A 317 -13.31 1.25 2.13
N PRO A 318 -14.19 0.24 2.20
CA PRO A 318 -14.10 -0.93 1.36
C PRO A 318 -14.08 -0.60 -0.13
N ALA A 319 -13.28 -1.34 -0.89
CA ALA A 319 -13.21 -1.17 -2.34
C ALA A 319 -14.58 -1.49 -2.97
N LYS A 320 -15.01 -0.63 -3.89
CA LYS A 320 -16.21 -0.86 -4.72
C LYS A 320 -15.79 -1.40 -6.08
N ALA A 321 -16.73 -2.05 -6.76
CA ALA A 321 -16.56 -2.42 -8.16
C ALA A 321 -16.03 -1.24 -8.98
N PRO A 322 -15.02 -1.44 -9.85
CA PRO A 322 -14.48 -0.38 -10.68
C PRO A 322 -15.57 0.25 -11.55
N LYS A 323 -15.60 1.59 -11.63
CA LYS A 323 -16.57 2.31 -12.46
C LYS A 323 -16.35 2.09 -13.96
N SER A 324 -15.14 1.74 -14.36
CA SER A 324 -14.79 1.47 -15.76
C SER A 324 -13.67 0.44 -15.86
N ILE A 325 -13.68 -0.32 -16.95
CA ILE A 325 -12.64 -1.28 -17.32
C ILE A 325 -12.21 -0.94 -18.75
N MET A 326 -10.91 -0.77 -18.95
CA MET A 326 -10.36 -0.26 -20.21
C MET A 326 -9.20 -1.13 -20.67
N ALA A 327 -9.23 -1.58 -21.92
CA ALA A 327 -8.06 -2.06 -22.65
C ALA A 327 -7.60 -0.95 -23.61
N SER A 328 -6.33 -0.56 -23.58
CA SER A 328 -5.82 0.52 -24.42
C SER A 328 -4.41 0.24 -24.94
N LYS A 329 -4.10 0.73 -26.14
CA LYS A 329 -2.78 0.61 -26.78
C LYS A 329 -2.36 1.98 -27.32
N SER A 330 -1.17 2.43 -26.92
CA SER A 330 -0.49 3.57 -27.53
C SER A 330 0.42 3.07 -28.66
N PHE A 331 0.24 3.63 -29.84
CA PHE A 331 0.97 3.28 -31.06
C PHE A 331 2.18 4.20 -31.24
N ASN A 332 3.35 3.59 -31.46
CA ASN A 332 4.56 4.27 -31.90
C ASN A 332 5.41 3.25 -32.70
N PRO A 333 5.52 3.36 -34.04
CA PRO A 333 4.95 4.41 -34.89
C PRO A 333 3.41 4.38 -34.95
N VAL A 334 2.81 5.42 -35.53
CA VAL A 334 1.34 5.53 -35.69
C VAL A 334 0.84 4.44 -36.66
N VAL A 335 -0.37 3.94 -36.43
CA VAL A 335 -1.03 3.01 -37.37
C VAL A 335 -1.66 3.80 -38.51
N GLU A 336 -1.28 3.49 -39.74
CA GLU A 336 -1.68 4.25 -40.94
C GLU A 336 -2.86 3.64 -41.70
N ASN A 337 -3.09 2.33 -41.58
CA ASN A 337 -4.15 1.63 -42.32
C ASN A 337 -5.12 0.88 -41.37
N MET A 338 -6.34 0.63 -41.87
CA MET A 338 -7.40 -0.01 -41.09
C MET A 338 -7.16 -1.51 -40.91
N GLN A 339 -6.52 -2.20 -41.86
CA GLN A 339 -6.21 -3.62 -41.72
C GLN A 339 -5.31 -3.89 -40.50
N ASP A 340 -4.36 -3.00 -40.23
CA ASP A 340 -3.52 -3.05 -39.04
C ASP A 340 -4.29 -2.75 -37.75
N MET A 341 -5.47 -2.12 -37.82
CA MET A 341 -6.32 -1.91 -36.65
C MET A 341 -7.10 -3.16 -36.27
N ASP A 342 -7.48 -4.01 -37.22
CA ASP A 342 -8.29 -5.22 -36.96
C ASP A 342 -7.59 -6.16 -35.97
N LYS A 343 -6.27 -6.37 -36.15
CA LYS A 343 -5.46 -7.14 -35.20
C LYS A 343 -5.47 -6.54 -33.80
N TRP A 344 -5.43 -5.22 -33.67
CA TRP A 344 -5.42 -4.54 -32.38
C TRP A 344 -6.80 -4.55 -31.72
N PHE A 345 -7.87 -4.38 -32.48
CA PHE A 345 -9.23 -4.55 -31.97
C PHE A 345 -9.44 -5.95 -31.42
N SER A 346 -8.97 -6.99 -32.13
CA SER A 346 -9.01 -8.37 -31.64
C SER A 346 -8.29 -8.51 -30.29
N ILE A 347 -7.05 -8.03 -30.19
CA ILE A 347 -6.25 -8.09 -28.94
C ILE A 347 -6.96 -7.34 -27.80
N LEU A 348 -7.42 -6.11 -28.04
CA LEU A 348 -8.06 -5.26 -27.03
C LEU A 348 -9.41 -5.84 -26.58
N ALA A 349 -10.18 -6.42 -27.50
CA ALA A 349 -11.45 -7.07 -27.19
C ALA A 349 -11.26 -8.30 -26.30
N ILE A 350 -10.24 -9.12 -26.57
CA ILE A 350 -9.90 -10.29 -25.75
C ILE A 350 -9.46 -9.86 -24.34
N GLU A 351 -8.54 -8.90 -24.23
CA GLU A 351 -8.12 -8.39 -22.92
C GLU A 351 -9.31 -7.80 -22.14
N LEU A 352 -10.16 -7.01 -22.81
CA LEU A 352 -11.33 -6.42 -22.18
C LEU A 352 -12.29 -7.50 -21.72
N HIS A 353 -12.57 -8.52 -22.55
CA HIS A 353 -13.40 -9.66 -22.20
C HIS A 353 -12.87 -10.37 -20.96
N ASN A 354 -11.59 -10.74 -20.92
CA ASN A 354 -10.98 -11.44 -19.78
C ASN A 354 -11.12 -10.61 -18.49
N ARG A 355 -10.94 -9.29 -18.58
CA ARG A 355 -11.10 -8.38 -17.43
C ARG A 355 -12.55 -8.21 -17.00
N LEU A 356 -13.50 -8.22 -17.94
CA LEU A 356 -14.93 -8.19 -17.65
C LEU A 356 -15.38 -9.45 -16.92
N MET A 357 -14.90 -10.62 -17.35
CA MET A 357 -15.22 -11.89 -16.69
C MET A 357 -14.68 -11.91 -15.25
N LEU A 358 -13.43 -11.51 -15.04
CA LEU A 358 -12.85 -11.41 -13.68
C LEU A 358 -13.64 -10.44 -12.78
N ASN A 359 -14.07 -9.31 -13.33
CA ASN A 359 -14.87 -8.33 -12.59
C ASN A 359 -16.27 -8.87 -12.26
N TYR A 360 -16.89 -9.61 -13.18
CA TYR A 360 -18.18 -10.25 -12.95
C TYR A 360 -18.08 -11.30 -11.85
N GLU A 361 -17.05 -12.14 -11.85
CA GLU A 361 -16.81 -13.10 -10.78
C GLU A 361 -16.60 -12.45 -9.40
N GLU A 362 -15.93 -11.29 -9.36
CA GLU A 362 -15.57 -10.63 -8.10
C GLU A 362 -16.69 -9.76 -7.53
N TYR A 363 -17.45 -9.06 -8.40
CA TYR A 363 -18.42 -8.05 -7.98
C TYR A 363 -19.85 -8.36 -8.43
N ASN A 364 -20.08 -9.39 -9.24
CA ASN A 364 -21.36 -9.67 -9.90
C ASN A 364 -21.92 -8.44 -10.64
N THR A 365 -21.04 -7.69 -11.32
CA THR A 365 -21.40 -6.49 -12.08
C THR A 365 -21.13 -6.65 -13.56
N TRP A 366 -22.06 -6.16 -14.39
CA TRP A 366 -21.97 -6.17 -15.85
C TRP A 366 -21.96 -4.75 -16.41
N PRO A 367 -21.14 -4.43 -17.43
CA PRO A 367 -21.11 -3.11 -18.04
C PRO A 367 -22.44 -2.81 -18.74
N LYS A 368 -22.87 -1.55 -18.67
CA LYS A 368 -24.11 -1.05 -19.32
C LYS A 368 -23.84 -0.21 -20.57
N SER A 369 -22.59 0.16 -20.81
CA SER A 369 -22.17 1.03 -21.90
C SER A 369 -20.78 0.61 -22.36
N PHE A 370 -20.52 0.72 -23.65
CA PHE A 370 -19.21 0.47 -24.22
C PHE A 370 -18.76 1.71 -25.01
N SER A 371 -17.48 2.09 -24.90
CA SER A 371 -16.96 3.21 -25.67
C SER A 371 -15.61 2.87 -26.30
N VAL A 372 -15.43 3.34 -27.52
CA VAL A 372 -14.15 3.28 -28.24
C VAL A 372 -13.63 4.70 -28.36
N MET A 373 -12.40 4.90 -27.89
CA MET A 373 -11.74 6.21 -27.89
C MET A 373 -10.43 6.15 -28.66
N ARG A 374 -10.22 7.11 -29.55
CA ARG A 374 -8.95 7.35 -30.24
C ARG A 374 -8.43 8.72 -29.87
N TYR A 375 -7.18 8.76 -29.42
CA TYR A 375 -6.44 10.00 -29.18
C TYR A 375 -5.38 10.16 -30.27
N ALA A 376 -5.53 11.17 -31.11
CA ALA A 376 -4.52 11.58 -32.09
C ALA A 376 -4.28 13.08 -31.90
N CYS A 377 -3.02 13.51 -31.76
CA CYS A 377 -2.55 14.89 -31.55
C CYS A 377 -3.67 15.94 -31.36
N CYS A 378 -4.02 16.20 -30.10
CA CYS A 378 -4.96 17.25 -29.68
C CYS A 378 -6.44 17.12 -30.13
N VAL A 379 -6.86 16.00 -30.75
CA VAL A 379 -8.26 15.72 -31.07
C VAL A 379 -8.69 14.40 -30.43
N THR A 380 -9.80 14.45 -29.68
CA THR A 380 -10.43 13.28 -29.07
C THR A 380 -11.63 12.87 -29.91
N PHE A 381 -11.60 11.66 -30.47
CA PHE A 381 -12.78 11.04 -31.08
C PHE A 381 -13.29 9.96 -30.13
N SER A 382 -14.54 10.10 -29.66
CA SER A 382 -15.23 9.10 -28.84
C SER A 382 -16.52 8.68 -29.52
N LYS A 383 -16.74 7.37 -29.67
CA LYS A 383 -18.05 6.81 -30.02
C LYS A 383 -18.55 6.00 -28.83
N LEU A 384 -19.68 6.43 -28.27
CA LEU A 384 -20.43 5.66 -27.29
C LEU A 384 -21.32 4.70 -28.07
N CYS A 385 -21.26 3.41 -27.74
CA CYS A 385 -22.09 2.37 -28.33
C CYS A 385 -23.07 1.82 -27.28
#